data_AF-A0A1Y1MC12-F1
#
_entry.id   AF-A0A1Y1MC12-F1
#
_cell.length_a   1.000
_cell.length_b   1.000
_cell.length_c   1.000
_cell.angle_alpha   90.00
_cell.angle_beta   90.00
_cell.angle_gamma   90.00
#
_symmetry.space_group_name_H-M   'P 1'
#
loop_
_entity.id
_entity.type
_entity.pdbx_description
1 polymer ?
#
loop_
_entity_poly.entity_id
_entity_poly.type
_entity_poly.pdbx_seq_one_letter_code
_entity_poly.pdbx_strand_id
1 'polypeptide(L)'
;MIDGGSSICTIRKEVVEREGLKPERAQLPLYAFGSTTQPAVVCNAKVNAILQVDGVKANVELWLVEEGVQTADVIVGRSYTEQSHVAYYKVGDSLVFGSHDDDVFKQLNERKTRRVPLTYGYEELRSQTRRS
;
A
#
# COMPACT_ATOMS: atom_id res chain seq x y z
N MET A 1 -5.02 -1.23 -9.42
CA MET A 1 -3.70 -0.54 -9.46
C MET A 1 -3.02 -0.73 -8.12
N ILE A 2 -1.72 -1.05 -8.09
CA ILE A 2 -0.93 -1.06 -6.84
C ILE A 2 -0.30 0.31 -6.66
N ASP A 3 -0.49 0.94 -5.50
CA ASP A 3 0.03 2.27 -5.20
C ASP A 3 0.65 2.32 -3.80
N GLY A 4 1.99 2.29 -3.73
CA GLY A 4 2.73 2.39 -2.46
C GLY A 4 2.61 3.76 -1.78
N GLY A 5 2.20 4.80 -2.51
CA GLY A 5 1.92 6.13 -1.96
C GLY A 5 0.64 6.16 -1.14
N SER A 6 -0.35 5.35 -1.54
CA SER A 6 -1.62 5.24 -0.82
C SER A 6 -1.48 4.43 0.47
N SER A 7 -1.89 5.00 1.60
CA SER A 7 -1.95 4.27 2.87
C SER A 7 -3.09 3.25 2.92
N ILE A 8 -4.14 3.46 2.12
CA ILE A 8 -5.39 2.69 2.18
C ILE A 8 -5.71 2.08 0.82
N CYS A 9 -6.62 1.11 0.82
CA CYS A 9 -7.25 0.64 -0.40
C CYS A 9 -8.54 1.43 -0.67
N THR A 10 -8.78 1.79 -1.93
CA THR A 10 -10.00 2.45 -2.39
C THR A 10 -10.67 1.66 -3.49
N ILE A 11 -11.99 1.76 -3.58
CA ILE A 11 -12.81 1.09 -4.59
C ILE A 11 -13.77 2.11 -5.21
N ARG A 12 -13.94 2.04 -6.54
CA ARG A 12 -14.95 2.86 -7.23
C ARG A 12 -16.34 2.43 -6.78
N LYS A 13 -17.20 3.41 -6.50
CA LYS A 13 -18.60 3.17 -6.13
C LYS A 13 -19.34 2.26 -7.12
N GLU A 14 -19.11 2.45 -8.41
CA GLU A 14 -19.70 1.64 -9.48
C GLU A 14 -19.35 0.15 -9.36
N VAL A 15 -18.14 -0.16 -8.88
CA VAL A 15 -17.69 -1.53 -8.64
C VAL A 15 -18.43 -2.11 -7.44
N VAL A 16 -18.58 -1.32 -6.37
CA VAL A 16 -19.36 -1.75 -5.19
C VAL A 16 -20.80 -2.11 -5.58
N GLU A 17 -21.44 -1.28 -6.39
CA GLU A 17 -22.80 -1.50 -6.89
C GLU A 17 -22.87 -2.73 -7.80
N ARG A 18 -21.96 -2.85 -8.77
CA ARG A 18 -21.88 -3.98 -9.71
C ARG A 18 -21.68 -5.31 -9.00
N GLU A 19 -20.83 -5.35 -7.98
CA GLU A 19 -20.53 -6.56 -7.20
C GLU A 19 -21.54 -6.82 -6.07
N GLY A 20 -22.55 -5.97 -5.90
CA GLY A 20 -23.58 -6.13 -4.86
C GLY A 20 -23.04 -6.04 -3.43
N LEU A 21 -21.92 -5.33 -3.24
CA LEU A 21 -21.28 -5.15 -1.95
C LEU A 21 -22.12 -4.23 -1.05
N LYS A 22 -22.06 -4.46 0.26
CA LYS A 22 -22.84 -3.72 1.26
C LYS A 22 -21.93 -2.75 2.01
N PRO A 23 -21.77 -1.50 1.54
CA PRO A 23 -20.93 -0.53 2.21
C PRO A 23 -21.57 -0.07 3.52
N GLU A 24 -20.73 0.19 4.52
CA GLU A 24 -21.11 0.81 5.77
C GLU A 24 -20.79 2.30 5.76
N ARG A 25 -21.64 3.10 6.41
CA ARG A 25 -21.45 4.55 6.50
C ARG A 25 -20.25 4.85 7.39
N ALA A 26 -19.24 5.50 6.83
CA ALA A 26 -18.03 5.92 7.53
C ALA A 26 -17.39 7.08 6.77
N GLN A 27 -16.72 8.01 7.44
CA GLN A 27 -16.07 9.13 6.75
C GLN A 27 -14.56 9.07 6.88
N LEU A 28 -13.87 9.28 5.75
CA LEU A 28 -12.41 9.38 5.72
C LEU A 28 -11.96 10.45 4.70
N PRO A 29 -11.35 11.56 5.16
CA PRO A 29 -10.69 12.50 4.28
C PRO A 29 -9.39 11.91 3.72
N LEU A 30 -9.23 11.98 2.39
CA LEU A 30 -8.03 11.58 1.67
C LEU A 30 -7.29 12.82 1.17
N TYR A 31 -5.98 12.80 1.33
CA TYR A 31 -5.11 13.91 1.01
C TYR A 31 -4.21 13.56 -0.17
N ALA A 32 -4.15 14.48 -1.14
CA ALA A 32 -3.21 14.36 -2.25
C ALA A 32 -1.81 14.81 -1.84
N PHE A 33 -0.82 14.48 -2.67
CA PHE A 33 0.57 14.87 -2.44
C PHE A 33 0.70 16.38 -2.18
N GLY A 34 1.36 16.75 -1.08
CA GLY A 34 1.65 18.14 -0.71
C GLY A 34 0.54 18.88 0.05
N SER A 35 -0.65 18.31 0.21
CA SER A 35 -1.72 18.89 1.04
C SER A 35 -1.94 18.06 2.30
N THR A 36 -2.02 18.70 3.47
CA THR A 36 -2.39 18.04 4.74
C THR A 36 -3.58 18.70 5.43
N THR A 37 -4.07 19.82 4.89
CA THR A 37 -5.11 20.66 5.51
C THR A 37 -6.43 20.60 4.75
N GLN A 38 -6.38 20.56 3.42
CA GLN A 38 -7.56 20.42 2.57
C GLN A 38 -7.57 19.02 1.95
N PRO A 39 -8.56 18.17 2.25
CA PRO A 39 -8.68 16.88 1.59
C PRO A 39 -8.99 17.07 0.11
N ALA A 40 -8.36 16.24 -0.71
CA ALA A 40 -8.66 16.16 -2.14
C ALA A 40 -9.97 15.39 -2.39
N VAL A 41 -10.25 14.39 -1.55
CA VAL A 41 -11.45 13.54 -1.62
C VAL A 41 -11.91 13.26 -0.20
N VAL A 42 -13.22 13.15 0.01
CA VAL A 42 -13.79 12.63 1.27
C VAL A 42 -14.61 11.40 0.94
N CYS A 43 -14.17 10.24 1.42
CA CYS A 43 -14.93 9.00 1.32
C CYS A 43 -16.05 9.04 2.36
N ASN A 44 -17.27 8.61 1.99
CA ASN A 44 -18.45 8.61 2.87
C ASN A 44 -18.96 7.22 3.23
N ALA A 45 -18.29 6.19 2.73
CA ALA A 45 -18.53 4.81 3.10
C ALA A 45 -17.29 3.96 2.89
N LYS A 46 -17.28 2.78 3.51
CA LYS A 46 -16.28 1.74 3.31
C LYS A 46 -16.95 0.38 3.20
N VAL A 47 -16.24 -0.61 2.68
CA VAL A 47 -16.65 -2.01 2.77
C VAL A 47 -15.49 -2.85 3.29
N ASN A 48 -15.78 -3.77 4.22
CA ASN A 48 -14.83 -4.78 4.65
C ASN A 48 -14.89 -5.95 3.67
N ALA A 49 -13.78 -6.27 3.02
CA ALA A 49 -13.73 -7.31 2.00
C ALA A 49 -12.41 -8.08 2.05
N ILE A 50 -12.43 -9.30 1.50
CA ILE A 50 -11.21 -10.03 1.17
C ILE A 50 -10.76 -9.56 -0.21
N LEU A 51 -9.63 -8.87 -0.27
CA LEU A 51 -8.96 -8.54 -1.52
C LEU A 51 -7.96 -9.66 -1.86
N GLN A 52 -7.92 -10.06 -3.13
CA GLN A 52 -6.99 -11.09 -3.61
C GLN A 52 -6.15 -10.54 -4.77
N VAL A 53 -4.82 -10.60 -4.63
CA VAL A 53 -3.84 -10.25 -5.68
C VAL A 53 -2.87 -11.42 -5.80
N ASP A 54 -2.70 -11.95 -7.02
CA ASP A 54 -1.86 -13.13 -7.33
C ASP A 54 -2.08 -14.34 -6.39
N GLY A 55 -3.32 -14.57 -5.95
CA GLY A 55 -3.63 -15.67 -5.03
C GLY A 55 -3.51 -15.31 -3.54
N VAL A 56 -2.86 -14.21 -3.19
CA VAL A 56 -2.68 -13.77 -1.81
C VAL A 56 -3.94 -13.03 -1.36
N LYS A 57 -4.58 -13.53 -0.30
CA LYS A 57 -5.81 -12.94 0.26
C LYS A 57 -5.49 -12.10 1.48
N ALA A 58 -6.12 -10.94 1.61
CA ALA A 58 -6.07 -10.16 2.84
C ALA A 58 -7.41 -9.48 3.12
N ASN A 59 -7.79 -9.42 4.40
CA ASN A 59 -8.94 -8.64 4.84
C ASN A 59 -8.54 -7.16 4.84
N VAL A 60 -9.28 -6.35 4.10
CA VAL A 60 -9.00 -4.91 3.98
C VAL A 60 -10.28 -4.10 4.06
N GLU A 61 -10.14 -2.88 4.54
CA GLU A 61 -11.15 -1.84 4.33
C GLU A 61 -10.94 -1.25 2.93
N LEU A 62 -11.98 -1.30 2.11
CA LEU A 62 -12.04 -0.63 0.81
C LEU A 62 -12.88 0.63 0.96
N TRP A 63 -12.24 1.79 0.83
CA TRP A 63 -12.92 3.07 0.94
C TRP A 63 -13.54 3.49 -0.39
N LEU A 64 -14.81 3.85 -0.36
CA LEU A 64 -15.56 4.17 -1.57
C LEU A 64 -15.19 5.56 -2.06
N VAL A 65 -14.85 5.64 -3.35
CA VAL A 65 -14.70 6.90 -4.06
C VAL A 65 -15.77 7.05 -5.12
N GLU A 66 -16.25 8.27 -5.30
CA GLU A 66 -17.25 8.61 -6.31
C GLU A 66 -16.67 8.52 -7.74
N GLU A 67 -17.55 8.58 -8.73
CA GLU A 67 -17.18 8.57 -10.14
C GLU A 67 -16.21 9.73 -10.47
N GLY A 68 -15.24 9.46 -11.34
CA GLY A 68 -14.26 10.45 -11.78
C GLY A 68 -13.09 10.70 -10.80
N VAL A 69 -13.14 10.18 -9.57
CA VAL A 69 -12.03 10.31 -8.60
C VAL A 69 -10.81 9.46 -8.98
N GLN A 70 -11.05 8.24 -9.44
CA GLN A 70 -10.01 7.32 -9.90
C GLN A 70 -10.50 6.53 -11.11
N THR A 71 -9.58 6.15 -12.00
CA THR A 71 -9.88 5.36 -13.19
C THR A 71 -9.80 3.85 -12.96
N ALA A 72 -8.93 3.41 -12.04
CA ALA A 72 -8.82 2.00 -11.68
C ALA A 72 -10.00 1.57 -10.79
N ASP A 73 -10.51 0.35 -11.00
CA ASP A 73 -11.58 -0.19 -10.16
C ASP A 73 -11.21 -0.25 -8.66
N VAL A 74 -9.97 -0.65 -8.38
CA VAL A 74 -9.40 -0.68 -7.03
C VAL A 74 -8.00 -0.08 -7.03
N ILE A 75 -7.70 0.78 -6.06
CA ILE A 75 -6.32 1.12 -5.68
C ILE A 75 -5.96 0.26 -4.48
N VAL A 76 -4.89 -0.52 -4.62
CA VAL A 76 -4.33 -1.37 -3.56
C VAL A 76 -3.22 -0.57 -2.89
N GLY A 77 -3.52 -0.04 -1.72
CA GLY A 77 -2.56 0.68 -0.90
C GLY A 77 -1.95 -0.19 0.20
N ARG A 78 -1.28 0.48 1.12
CA ARG A 78 -0.49 -0.17 2.16
C ARG A 78 -1.30 -0.99 3.16
N SER A 79 -2.58 -0.66 3.37
CA SER A 79 -3.50 -1.50 4.17
C SER A 79 -3.62 -2.95 3.67
N TYR A 80 -3.31 -3.21 2.39
CA TYR A 80 -3.12 -4.55 1.84
C TYR A 80 -1.66 -4.99 1.87
N THR A 81 -0.75 -4.17 1.33
CA THR A 81 0.65 -4.61 1.08
C THR A 81 1.49 -4.75 2.34
N GLU A 82 1.10 -4.12 3.45
CA GLU A 82 1.80 -4.18 4.75
C GLU A 82 1.18 -5.20 5.71
N GLN A 83 0.22 -6.01 5.24
CA GLN A 83 -0.29 -7.15 6.00
C GLN A 83 0.86 -8.14 6.25
N SER A 84 0.95 -8.69 7.46
CA SER A 84 2.15 -9.44 7.90
C SER A 84 2.45 -10.67 7.06
N HIS A 85 1.44 -11.28 6.43
CA HIS A 85 1.61 -12.44 5.55
C HIS A 85 1.81 -12.06 4.09
N VAL A 86 1.66 -10.79 3.70
CA VAL A 86 1.80 -10.34 2.30
C VAL A 86 3.25 -9.98 2.03
N ALA A 87 3.87 -10.68 1.08
CA ALA A 87 5.17 -10.34 0.53
C ALA A 87 5.01 -9.97 -0.95
N TYR A 88 5.85 -9.05 -1.44
CA TYR A 88 5.90 -8.75 -2.86
C TYR A 88 7.29 -8.28 -3.28
N TYR A 89 7.60 -8.50 -4.55
CA TYR A 89 8.87 -8.06 -5.14
C TYR A 89 8.68 -7.70 -6.60
N LYS A 90 9.55 -6.81 -7.09
CA LYS A 90 9.56 -6.38 -8.49
C LYS A 90 10.58 -7.20 -9.27
N VAL A 91 10.16 -7.75 -10.42
CA VAL A 91 11.04 -8.42 -11.40
C VAL A 91 10.78 -7.81 -12.76
N GLY A 92 11.78 -7.09 -13.30
CA GLY A 92 11.59 -6.32 -14.52
C GLY A 92 10.43 -5.35 -14.35
N ASP A 93 9.41 -5.45 -15.21
CA ASP A 93 8.21 -4.62 -15.18
C ASP A 93 7.03 -5.27 -14.42
N SER A 94 7.24 -6.44 -13.83
CA SER A 94 6.22 -7.17 -13.07
C SER A 94 6.38 -6.97 -11.58
N LEU A 95 5.25 -6.84 -10.88
CA LEU A 95 5.17 -6.94 -9.43
C LEU A 95 4.53 -8.28 -9.11
N VAL A 96 5.21 -9.12 -8.32
CA VAL A 96 4.73 -10.45 -7.95
C VAL A 96 4.42 -10.46 -6.46
N PHE A 97 3.21 -10.86 -6.11
CA PHE A 97 2.80 -11.08 -4.73
C PHE A 97 2.92 -12.55 -4.34
N GLY A 98 3.18 -12.80 -3.05
CA GLY A 98 3.09 -14.13 -2.47
C GLY A 98 2.93 -14.09 -0.95
N SER A 99 2.75 -15.25 -0.33
CA SER A 99 2.68 -15.37 1.12
C SER A 99 4.08 -15.43 1.74
N HIS A 100 4.28 -14.81 2.89
CA HIS A 100 5.50 -15.01 3.70
C HIS A 100 5.73 -16.49 4.04
N ASP A 101 4.67 -17.28 4.17
CA ASP A 101 4.74 -18.70 4.49
C ASP A 101 5.28 -19.55 3.32
N ASP A 102 5.14 -19.07 2.08
CA ASP A 102 5.50 -19.81 0.87
C ASP A 102 6.94 -19.53 0.40
N ASP A 103 7.71 -18.75 1.16
CA ASP A 103 9.07 -18.31 0.83
C ASP A 103 9.19 -17.83 -0.63
N VAL A 104 8.36 -16.85 -0.99
CA VAL A 104 8.26 -16.27 -2.34
C VAL A 104 9.60 -15.77 -2.90
N PHE A 105 10.58 -15.53 -2.02
CA PHE A 105 11.90 -15.04 -2.38
C PHE A 105 12.86 -16.16 -2.84
N LYS A 106 12.51 -17.45 -2.72
CA LYS A 106 13.35 -18.56 -3.23
C LYS A 106 13.70 -18.39 -4.71
N GLN A 107 12.74 -17.93 -5.51
CA GLN A 107 12.94 -17.75 -6.96
C GLN A 107 13.80 -16.52 -7.31
N LEU A 108 14.02 -15.57 -6.40
CA LEU A 108 14.92 -14.44 -6.66
C LEU A 108 16.39 -14.86 -6.75
N ASN A 109 16.78 -15.96 -6.10
CA ASN A 109 18.17 -16.43 -6.12
C ASN A 109 18.62 -16.94 -7.50
N GLU A 110 17.68 -17.23 -8.42
CA GLU A 110 17.98 -17.75 -9.76
C GLU A 110 18.27 -16.64 -10.79
N ARG A 111 17.94 -15.38 -10.49
CA ARG A 111 18.22 -14.23 -11.37
C ARG A 111 19.13 -13.25 -10.63
N LYS A 112 20.38 -13.09 -11.08
CA LYS A 112 21.44 -12.22 -10.52
C LYS A 112 20.89 -10.92 -9.91
N THR A 113 20.61 -10.93 -8.61
CA THR A 113 20.31 -9.70 -7.86
C THR A 113 21.63 -9.09 -7.39
N ARG A 114 21.88 -7.81 -7.71
CA ARG A 114 22.98 -7.07 -7.08
C ARG A 114 22.55 -6.70 -5.67
N ARG A 115 23.09 -7.40 -4.66
CA ARG A 115 22.96 -6.99 -3.26
C ARG A 115 23.89 -5.81 -3.03
N VAL A 116 23.33 -4.63 -2.76
CA VAL A 116 24.10 -3.45 -2.36
C VAL A 116 24.06 -3.38 -0.83
N PRO A 117 25.19 -3.49 -0.13
CA PRO A 117 25.21 -3.34 1.32
C PRO A 117 24.84 -1.90 1.69
N LEU A 118 23.92 -1.74 2.65
CA LEU A 118 23.62 -0.45 3.26
C LEU A 118 24.72 -0.14 4.28
N THR A 119 25.59 0.82 3.97
CA THR A 119 26.55 1.36 4.94
C THR A 119 25.92 2.56 5.64
N TYR A 120 25.71 2.46 6.95
CA TYR A 120 25.26 3.56 7.80
C TYR A 120 26.49 4.26 8.41
N GLY A 121 26.60 5.58 8.26
CA GLY A 121 27.65 6.39 8.89
C GLY A 121 27.10 7.10 10.13
N TYR A 122 27.68 6.83 11.30
CA TYR A 122 27.52 7.69 12.48
C TYR A 122 28.67 8.68 12.51
N GLU A 123 28.41 9.97 12.33
CA GLU A 123 29.37 11.00 12.74
C GLU A 123 29.11 11.35 14.20
N GLU A 124 30.03 10.97 15.09
CA GLU A 124 30.06 11.49 16.45
C GLU A 124 30.41 12.98 16.42
N LEU A 125 29.44 13.84 16.72
CA LEU A 125 29.71 15.22 17.13
C LEU A 125 30.47 15.19 18.46
N ARG A 126 31.79 15.17 18.41
CA ARG A 126 32.63 15.38 19.59
C ARG A 126 32.39 16.78 20.13
N SER A 127 31.72 16.84 21.28
CA SER A 127 31.58 18.02 22.10
C SER A 127 32.96 18.57 22.49
N GLN A 128 33.29 19.78 22.03
CA GLN A 128 34.38 20.54 22.60
C GLN A 128 33.91 21.16 23.93
N THR A 129 34.12 20.40 25.01
CA THR A 129 34.28 20.98 26.33
C THR A 129 35.74 21.42 26.47
N ARG A 130 36.00 22.73 26.49
CA ARG A 130 37.11 23.30 27.26
C ARG A 130 36.67 24.59 27.93
N ARG A 131 36.41 24.49 29.24
CA ARG A 131 36.56 25.59 30.19
C ARG A 131 38.05 25.85 30.39
N SER A 132 38.44 27.12 30.27
CA SER A 132 39.33 27.83 31.20
C SER A 132 39.17 29.32 30.94
#